data_AF-A0AAV0B9C0-F1
#
_entry.id   AF-A0AAV0B9C0-F1
#
_cell.length_a   1.000
_cell.length_b   1.000
_cell.length_c   1.000
_cell.angle_alpha   90.00
_cell.angle_beta   90.00
_cell.angle_gamma   90.00
#
_symmetry.space_group_name_H-M   'P 1'
#
loop_
_entity.id
_entity.type
_entity.pdbx_description
1 polymer ?
#
loop_
_entity_poly.entity_id
_entity_poly.type
_entity_poly.pdbx_seq_one_letter_code
_entity_poly.pdbx_strand_id
1 'polypeptide(L)'
;MDPNRLRMIKLIKDYLRSYNRLVAYLRMIHENGNILNLSNKTKLISKAIDSFDGSDVLSNEGKVEIFKLGRAACFKVWVSCNDYWMNNQELVECERELWRSGVWPNLRKGDLCWNLAIGDFGNEGRLIFDGSYCRDLGFEVDEIGHLPSWLNMMQFPVAYFHKLIFNSHPSSMIVYLDLSRFKRQITKNMKLIKDQVDFNSTLNRYRLQKWIYRTEFNISEEKPVIGDGTGDLKNQNTIDPSWYGSCVIEIESTSEKVKEVMHVIGSVESLRCYLISCLRGYLFIYLFY
;
A
#
# COMPACT_ATOMS: atom_id res chain seq x y z
N MET A 1 -34.84 15.38 -8.00
CA MET A 1 -34.33 14.00 -8.20
C MET A 1 -35.50 13.04 -8.12
N ASP A 2 -35.52 12.03 -9.00
CA ASP A 2 -36.51 10.94 -8.97
C ASP A 2 -36.51 10.22 -7.58
N PRO A 3 -37.66 10.06 -6.91
CA PRO A 3 -37.79 9.33 -5.65
C PRO A 3 -37.15 7.93 -5.67
N ASN A 4 -37.21 7.22 -6.80
CA ASN A 4 -36.61 5.90 -6.93
C ASN A 4 -35.08 5.96 -6.87
N ARG A 5 -34.48 6.99 -7.47
CA ARG A 5 -33.04 7.21 -7.43
C ARG A 5 -32.54 7.50 -6.01
N LEU A 6 -33.28 8.30 -5.24
CA LEU A 6 -32.95 8.57 -3.83
C LEU A 6 -33.02 7.30 -2.98
N ARG A 7 -34.01 6.44 -3.22
CA ARG A 7 -34.14 5.15 -2.53
C ARG A 7 -32.97 4.21 -2.85
N MET A 8 -32.56 4.14 -4.12
CA MET A 8 -31.40 3.33 -4.53
C MET A 8 -30.10 3.83 -3.90
N ILE A 9 -29.84 5.14 -3.93
CA ILE A 9 -28.63 5.72 -3.31
C ILE A 9 -28.59 5.39 -1.82
N LYS A 10 -29.72 5.50 -1.13
CA LYS A 10 -29.81 5.12 0.30
C LYS A 10 -29.45 3.65 0.50
N LEU A 11 -30.01 2.75 -0.31
CA LEU A 11 -29.73 1.32 -0.24
C LEU A 11 -28.24 1.01 -0.46
N ILE A 12 -27.62 1.63 -1.46
CA ILE A 12 -26.18 1.50 -1.74
C ILE A 12 -25.36 1.95 -0.54
N LYS A 13 -25.65 3.14 0.01
CA LYS A 13 -24.93 3.67 1.18
C LYS A 13 -25.08 2.75 2.40
N ASP A 14 -26.28 2.21 2.67
CA ASP A 14 -26.51 1.32 3.81
C ASP A 14 -25.81 -0.04 3.65
N TYR A 15 -25.74 -0.56 2.41
CA TYR A 15 -24.93 -1.73 2.08
C TYR A 15 -23.44 -1.48 2.34
N LEU A 16 -22.90 -0.38 1.84
CA LEU A 16 -21.47 -0.04 1.99
C LEU A 16 -21.09 0.21 3.45
N ARG A 17 -21.96 0.85 4.24
CA ARG A 17 -21.75 0.98 5.69
C ARG A 17 -21.68 -0.38 6.37
N SER A 18 -22.52 -1.32 5.96
CA SER A 18 -22.51 -2.69 6.49
C SER A 18 -21.24 -3.46 6.08
N TYR A 19 -20.81 -3.30 4.83
CA TYR A 19 -19.53 -3.84 4.33
C TYR A 19 -18.35 -3.30 5.13
N ASN A 20 -18.28 -1.99 5.36
CA ASN A 20 -17.20 -1.36 6.11
C ASN A 20 -17.12 -1.89 7.54
N ARG A 21 -18.27 -2.07 8.21
CA ARG A 21 -18.32 -2.68 9.55
C ARG A 21 -17.80 -4.11 9.54
N LEU A 22 -18.11 -4.89 8.50
CA LEU A 22 -17.60 -6.25 8.35
C LEU A 22 -16.07 -6.25 8.18
N VAL A 23 -15.51 -5.38 7.34
CA VAL A 23 -14.06 -5.24 7.16
C VAL A 23 -13.38 -4.91 8.49
N ALA A 24 -13.88 -3.90 9.21
CA ALA A 24 -13.35 -3.51 10.52
C ALA A 24 -13.44 -4.66 11.54
N TYR A 25 -14.55 -5.37 11.57
CA TYR A 25 -14.77 -6.52 12.45
C TYR A 25 -13.81 -7.68 12.15
N LEU A 26 -13.64 -8.05 10.88
CA LEU A 26 -12.71 -9.10 10.46
C LEU A 26 -11.28 -8.76 10.84
N ARG A 27 -10.86 -7.51 10.63
CA ARG A 27 -9.56 -7.02 11.09
C ARG A 27 -9.38 -7.22 12.59
N MET A 28 -10.33 -6.75 13.40
CA MET A 28 -10.26 -6.87 14.85
C MET A 28 -10.14 -8.34 15.31
N ILE A 29 -10.82 -9.27 14.64
CA ILE A 29 -10.71 -10.70 14.93
C ILE A 29 -9.28 -11.20 14.64
N HIS A 30 -8.76 -10.90 13.46
CA HIS A 30 -7.44 -11.40 13.04
C HIS A 30 -6.31 -10.89 13.93
N GLU A 31 -6.44 -9.68 14.47
CA GLU A 31 -5.39 -9.04 15.28
C GLU A 31 -5.47 -9.40 16.77
N ASN A 32 -6.67 -9.55 17.31
CA ASN A 32 -6.86 -9.84 18.74
C ASN A 32 -6.82 -11.34 19.07
N GLY A 33 -6.61 -12.21 18.09
CA GLY A 33 -6.34 -13.65 18.29
C GLY A 33 -7.47 -14.47 18.95
N ASN A 34 -8.61 -13.88 19.30
CA ASN A 34 -9.66 -14.54 20.07
C ASN A 34 -10.70 -15.22 19.15
N ILE A 35 -10.29 -16.35 18.58
CA ILE A 35 -11.18 -17.25 17.81
C ILE A 35 -12.16 -18.01 18.75
N LEU A 36 -11.94 -18.00 20.06
CA LEU A 36 -12.63 -18.85 21.02
C LEU A 36 -14.06 -18.42 21.43
N ASN A 37 -14.56 -17.26 21.00
CA ASN A 37 -15.98 -16.89 21.17
C ASN A 37 -16.78 -16.91 19.85
N LEU A 38 -16.19 -17.50 18.82
CA LEU A 38 -16.68 -17.48 17.44
C LEU A 38 -17.20 -18.86 17.00
N SER A 39 -18.05 -19.53 17.79
CA SER A 39 -18.75 -20.74 17.32
C SER A 39 -20.18 -20.46 16.84
N ASN A 40 -20.81 -19.38 17.33
CA ASN A 40 -22.20 -19.06 17.02
C ASN A 40 -22.37 -17.91 16.01
N LYS A 41 -21.45 -16.93 15.96
CA LYS A 41 -21.52 -15.78 15.03
C LYS A 41 -20.88 -16.05 13.66
N THR A 42 -19.81 -16.84 13.62
CA THR A 42 -19.16 -17.32 12.38
C THR A 42 -20.06 -18.24 11.57
N LYS A 43 -20.87 -19.09 12.20
CA LYS A 43 -21.84 -19.94 11.50
C LYS A 43 -22.94 -19.13 10.81
N LEU A 44 -23.27 -17.95 11.33
CA LEU A 44 -24.21 -17.01 10.70
C LEU A 44 -23.58 -16.27 9.53
N ILE A 45 -22.30 -15.89 9.65
CA ILE A 45 -21.56 -15.19 8.59
C ILE A 45 -21.18 -16.17 7.47
N SER A 46 -20.75 -17.39 7.79
CA SER A 46 -20.49 -18.44 6.79
C SER A 46 -21.79 -18.80 6.07
N LYS A 47 -22.92 -18.97 6.78
CA LYS A 47 -24.23 -19.13 6.13
C LYS A 47 -24.64 -17.93 5.28
N ALA A 48 -24.31 -16.70 5.68
CA ALA A 48 -24.61 -15.51 4.89
C ALA A 48 -23.78 -15.44 3.60
N ILE A 49 -22.50 -15.83 3.68
CA ILE A 49 -21.59 -15.96 2.54
C ILE A 49 -22.04 -17.12 1.62
N ASP A 50 -22.44 -18.25 2.19
CA ASP A 50 -22.93 -19.43 1.45
C ASP A 50 -24.34 -19.19 0.86
N SER A 51 -25.14 -18.27 1.43
CA SER A 51 -26.44 -17.86 0.89
C SER A 51 -26.38 -16.80 -0.21
N PHE A 52 -25.18 -16.26 -0.46
CA PHE A 52 -24.95 -15.36 -1.59
C PHE A 52 -24.69 -16.22 -2.83
N ASP A 53 -25.79 -16.66 -3.44
CA ASP A 53 -25.79 -17.48 -4.66
C ASP A 53 -25.25 -16.66 -5.85
N GLY A 54 -23.94 -16.73 -6.02
CA GLY A 54 -23.20 -16.31 -7.21
C GLY A 54 -22.35 -17.48 -7.66
N SER A 55 -23.02 -18.53 -8.14
CA SER A 55 -22.46 -19.82 -8.56
C SER A 55 -21.62 -19.74 -9.84
N ASP A 56 -20.62 -18.85 -9.89
CA ASP A 56 -19.65 -18.76 -10.99
C ASP A 56 -18.22 -18.42 -10.53
N VAL A 57 -17.94 -18.47 -9.23
CA VAL A 57 -16.62 -18.06 -8.70
C VAL A 57 -15.98 -19.13 -7.78
N LEU A 58 -16.01 -20.38 -8.24
CA LEU A 58 -15.27 -21.49 -7.62
C LEU A 58 -14.44 -22.27 -8.66
N SER A 59 -13.58 -21.57 -9.38
CA SER A 59 -12.19 -22.03 -9.46
C SER A 59 -11.50 -21.59 -8.17
N ASN A 60 -10.39 -22.22 -7.77
CA ASN A 60 -9.58 -21.72 -6.64
C ASN A 60 -9.02 -20.29 -6.87
N GLU A 61 -9.35 -19.66 -7.99
CA GLU A 61 -9.25 -18.24 -8.30
C GLU A 61 -10.64 -17.58 -8.13
N GLY A 62 -10.97 -17.12 -6.92
CA GLY A 62 -12.05 -16.13 -6.79
C GLY A 62 -12.97 -16.18 -5.56
N LYS A 63 -12.53 -16.76 -4.44
CA LYS A 63 -13.02 -16.22 -3.16
C LYS A 63 -12.52 -14.77 -3.03
N VAL A 64 -13.42 -13.80 -3.15
CA VAL A 64 -13.14 -12.39 -2.84
C VAL A 64 -12.90 -12.29 -1.33
N GLU A 65 -11.64 -12.40 -0.92
CA GLU A 65 -11.23 -12.22 0.47
C GLU A 65 -11.45 -10.75 0.85
N ILE A 66 -12.47 -10.48 1.66
CA ILE A 66 -12.90 -9.12 2.04
C ILE A 66 -11.82 -8.37 2.84
N PHE A 67 -11.03 -9.10 3.63
CA PHE A 67 -9.91 -8.56 4.40
C PHE A 67 -8.87 -9.66 4.62
N LYS A 68 -7.58 -9.30 4.56
CA LYS A 68 -6.45 -10.19 4.82
C LYS A 68 -5.48 -9.54 5.81
N LEU A 69 -5.02 -10.31 6.79
CA LEU A 69 -4.02 -9.85 7.75
C LEU A 69 -2.72 -9.44 7.04
N GLY A 70 -2.08 -8.37 7.51
CA GLY A 70 -0.87 -7.82 6.90
C GLY A 70 -1.13 -7.04 5.60
N ARG A 71 -2.39 -6.70 5.29
CA ARG A 71 -2.77 -5.80 4.20
C ARG A 71 -3.59 -4.61 4.68
N ALA A 72 -3.59 -3.55 3.87
CA ALA A 72 -4.45 -2.39 4.08
C ALA A 72 -5.92 -2.83 4.04
N ALA A 73 -6.75 -2.27 4.92
CA ALA A 73 -8.19 -2.41 4.77
C ALA A 73 -8.65 -1.46 3.67
N CYS A 74 -9.55 -1.95 2.83
CA CYS A 74 -10.18 -1.12 1.80
C CYS A 74 -11.64 -0.91 2.20
N PHE A 75 -11.92 0.29 2.70
CA PHE A 75 -13.27 0.74 3.00
C PHE A 75 -13.88 1.37 1.76
N LYS A 76 -15.17 1.11 1.53
CA LYS A 76 -15.87 1.56 0.33
C LYS A 76 -16.93 2.57 0.71
N VAL A 77 -17.01 3.66 -0.03
CA VAL A 77 -18.02 4.70 0.13
C VAL A 77 -18.66 5.01 -1.20
N TRP A 78 -19.82 5.66 -1.15
CA TRP A 78 -20.48 6.19 -2.34
C TRP A 78 -20.82 7.64 -2.07
N VAL A 79 -20.09 8.53 -2.73
CA VAL A 79 -20.27 9.98 -2.66
C VAL A 79 -20.33 10.48 -4.09
N SER A 80 -21.45 11.09 -4.47
CA SER A 80 -21.61 11.65 -5.81
C SER A 80 -20.55 12.72 -6.05
N CYS A 81 -19.79 12.57 -7.12
CA CYS A 81 -18.78 13.52 -7.56
C CYS A 81 -19.18 14.13 -8.89
N ASN A 82 -18.71 15.33 -9.16
CA ASN A 82 -18.95 15.99 -10.45
C ASN A 82 -17.99 15.50 -11.55
N ASP A 83 -16.82 14.97 -11.16
CA ASP A 83 -15.76 14.54 -12.07
C ASP A 83 -15.02 13.30 -11.50
N TYR A 84 -14.03 12.79 -12.22
CA TYR A 84 -13.17 11.69 -11.75
C TYR A 84 -12.18 12.11 -10.64
N TRP A 85 -11.95 13.42 -10.50
CA TRP A 85 -11.15 13.98 -9.41
C TRP A 85 -12.05 14.60 -8.33
N MET A 86 -11.84 14.18 -7.07
CA MET A 86 -12.63 14.69 -5.95
C MET A 86 -12.17 16.08 -5.53
N ASN A 87 -13.12 17.01 -5.35
CA ASN A 87 -12.81 18.28 -4.69
C ASN A 87 -12.76 18.11 -3.16
N ASN A 88 -12.25 19.13 -2.47
CA ASN A 88 -12.11 19.10 -1.00
C ASN A 88 -13.43 18.82 -0.26
N GLN A 89 -14.58 19.26 -0.78
CA GLN A 89 -15.87 19.01 -0.13
C GLN A 89 -16.31 17.56 -0.29
N GLU A 90 -16.07 16.97 -1.48
CA GLU A 90 -16.35 15.57 -1.78
C GLU A 90 -15.45 14.63 -0.96
N LEU A 91 -14.16 14.97 -0.81
CA LEU A 91 -13.23 14.26 0.09
C LEU A 91 -13.74 14.22 1.53
N VAL A 92 -14.16 15.38 2.06
CA VAL A 92 -14.73 15.45 3.42
C VAL A 92 -16.04 14.67 3.52
N GLU A 93 -16.85 14.61 2.47
CA GLU A 93 -18.06 13.79 2.49
C GLU A 93 -17.74 12.28 2.48
N CYS A 94 -16.67 11.84 1.82
CA CYS A 94 -16.16 10.48 1.91
C CYS A 94 -15.77 10.14 3.37
N GLU A 95 -15.06 11.05 4.04
CA GLU A 95 -14.73 10.91 5.47
C GLU A 95 -15.98 10.82 6.34
N ARG A 96 -16.98 11.67 6.09
CA ARG A 96 -18.27 11.62 6.81
C ARG A 96 -19.00 10.31 6.57
N GLU A 97 -18.95 9.71 5.38
CA GLU A 97 -19.56 8.40 5.13
C GLU A 97 -18.83 7.26 5.87
N LEU A 98 -17.50 7.32 6.00
CA LEU A 98 -16.76 6.40 6.87
C LEU A 98 -17.15 6.59 8.35
N TRP A 99 -17.30 7.83 8.79
CA TRP A 99 -17.76 8.15 10.14
C TRP A 99 -19.19 7.62 10.40
N ARG A 100 -20.12 7.84 9.47
CA ARG A 100 -21.50 7.30 9.52
C ARG A 100 -21.52 5.76 9.47
N SER A 101 -20.51 5.14 8.85
CA SER A 101 -20.33 3.69 8.88
C SER A 101 -19.94 3.18 10.28
N GLY A 102 -19.41 4.04 11.15
CA GLY A 102 -18.97 3.69 12.50
C GLY A 102 -17.58 3.03 12.53
N VAL A 103 -16.80 3.14 11.45
CA VAL A 103 -15.48 2.50 11.32
C VAL A 103 -14.32 3.46 11.54
N TRP A 104 -14.59 4.76 11.68
CA TRP A 104 -13.56 5.79 11.86
C TRP A 104 -12.54 5.46 12.97
N PRO A 105 -12.96 5.00 14.18
CA PRO A 105 -12.01 4.64 15.23
C PRO A 105 -11.15 3.40 14.91
N ASN A 106 -11.53 2.63 13.89
CA ASN A 106 -10.82 1.43 13.44
C ASN A 106 -9.90 1.69 12.24
N LEU A 107 -9.93 2.90 11.67
CA LEU A 107 -9.03 3.29 10.59
C LEU A 107 -7.60 3.38 11.09
N ARG A 108 -6.66 2.96 10.24
CA ARG A 108 -5.23 3.06 10.47
C ARG A 108 -4.56 3.79 9.33
N LYS A 109 -3.46 4.48 9.65
CA LYS A 109 -2.59 5.07 8.63
C LYS A 109 -2.29 3.99 7.57
N GLY A 110 -2.41 4.33 6.30
CA GLY A 110 -2.22 3.42 5.17
C GLY A 110 -3.49 2.66 4.73
N ASP A 111 -4.60 2.73 5.46
CA ASP A 111 -5.87 2.18 4.98
C ASP A 111 -6.40 2.94 3.78
N LEU A 112 -7.19 2.24 2.95
CA LEU A 112 -7.80 2.81 1.77
C LEU A 112 -9.26 3.15 1.99
N CYS A 113 -9.66 4.30 1.46
CA CYS A 113 -11.05 4.67 1.23
C CYS A 113 -11.28 4.76 -0.27
N TRP A 114 -12.20 3.97 -0.80
CA TRP A 114 -12.52 3.95 -2.21
C TRP A 114 -13.95 4.47 -2.46
N ASN A 115 -14.05 5.60 -3.13
CA ASN A 115 -15.31 6.14 -3.60
C ASN A 115 -15.75 5.45 -4.89
N LEU A 116 -16.74 4.56 -4.78
CA LEU A 116 -17.27 3.78 -5.90
C LEU A 116 -18.12 4.60 -6.88
N ALA A 117 -18.42 5.86 -6.57
CA ALA A 117 -19.22 6.69 -7.46
C ALA A 117 -18.46 7.17 -8.70
N ILE A 118 -17.13 7.17 -8.66
CA ILE A 118 -16.27 7.66 -9.74
C ILE A 118 -16.03 6.55 -10.77
N GLY A 119 -15.52 5.41 -10.32
CA GLY A 119 -15.18 4.31 -11.21
C GLY A 119 -14.28 3.27 -10.55
N ASP A 120 -13.91 2.26 -11.33
CA ASP A 120 -12.99 1.19 -10.96
C ASP A 120 -11.75 1.12 -11.86
N PHE A 121 -11.60 2.08 -12.76
CA PHE A 121 -10.42 2.18 -13.61
C PHE A 121 -9.20 2.60 -12.77
N GLY A 122 -8.19 1.74 -12.73
CA GLY A 122 -6.96 2.02 -11.98
C GLY A 122 -7.26 2.40 -10.53
N ASN A 123 -6.67 3.49 -10.05
CA ASN A 123 -6.86 3.97 -8.69
C ASN A 123 -7.87 5.12 -8.56
N GLU A 124 -8.76 5.31 -9.54
CA GLU A 124 -9.78 6.35 -9.47
C GLU A 124 -10.65 6.21 -8.21
N GLY A 125 -10.89 7.35 -7.57
CA GLY A 125 -11.67 7.41 -6.33
C GLY A 125 -10.99 6.81 -5.10
N ARG A 126 -9.73 6.35 -5.18
CA ARG A 126 -9.00 5.78 -4.05
C ARG A 126 -8.23 6.86 -3.29
N LEU A 127 -8.40 6.82 -1.98
CA LEU A 127 -7.75 7.69 -1.00
C LEU A 127 -6.99 6.83 0.01
N ILE A 128 -5.90 7.37 0.53
CA ILE A 128 -5.13 6.78 1.64
C ILE A 128 -5.41 7.58 2.90
N PHE A 129 -5.71 6.88 4.00
CA PHE A 129 -5.83 7.50 5.31
C PHE A 129 -4.44 7.79 5.89
N ASP A 130 -4.15 9.04 6.22
CA ASP A 130 -2.86 9.46 6.79
C ASP A 130 -2.75 9.23 8.32
N GLY A 131 -3.85 8.82 8.95
CA GLY A 131 -4.02 8.70 10.40
C GLY A 131 -4.97 9.74 10.99
N SER A 132 -5.25 10.81 10.26
CA SER A 132 -6.18 11.88 10.62
C SER A 132 -7.22 12.17 9.53
N TYR A 133 -6.80 12.14 8.26
CA TYR A 133 -7.59 12.51 7.09
C TYR A 133 -7.37 11.52 5.94
N CYS A 134 -8.35 11.48 5.02
CA CYS A 134 -8.19 10.82 3.73
C CYS A 134 -7.46 11.76 2.75
N ARG A 135 -6.42 11.25 2.10
CA ARG A 135 -5.58 11.97 1.14
C ARG A 135 -5.60 11.28 -0.21
N ASP A 136 -5.48 12.07 -1.26
CA ASP A 136 -5.29 11.54 -2.61
C ASP A 136 -3.98 10.77 -2.75
N LEU A 137 -3.94 9.90 -3.76
CA LEU A 137 -2.70 9.31 -4.24
C LEU A 137 -1.84 10.37 -4.96
N GLY A 138 -0.55 10.07 -5.13
CA GLY A 138 0.32 10.88 -5.98
C GLY A 138 0.13 10.49 -7.44
N PHE A 139 0.12 11.47 -8.34
CA PHE A 139 0.01 11.26 -9.79
C PHE A 139 1.16 11.90 -10.56
N GLU A 140 2.20 12.36 -9.86
CA GLU A 140 3.31 13.08 -10.51
C GLU A 140 4.18 12.17 -11.36
N VAL A 141 4.22 10.87 -11.04
CA VAL A 141 5.13 9.89 -11.65
C VAL A 141 4.39 8.79 -12.41
N ASP A 142 3.17 8.47 -11.99
CA ASP A 142 2.33 7.44 -12.61
C ASP A 142 0.93 8.00 -12.81
N GLU A 143 0.44 7.98 -14.05
CA GLU A 143 -0.88 8.46 -14.43
C GLU A 143 -2.02 7.66 -13.78
N ILE A 144 -1.77 6.38 -13.45
CA ILE A 144 -2.73 5.53 -12.71
C ILE A 144 -2.71 5.83 -11.21
N GLY A 145 -1.68 6.53 -10.73
CA GLY A 145 -1.47 6.92 -9.34
C GLY A 145 -0.54 5.99 -8.56
N HIS A 146 0.22 6.56 -7.62
CA HIS A 146 1.17 5.88 -6.75
C HIS A 146 0.99 6.30 -5.29
N LEU A 147 1.67 5.58 -4.37
CA LEU A 147 1.68 5.98 -2.96
C LEU A 147 2.29 7.38 -2.81
N PRO A 148 1.82 8.21 -1.87
CA PRO A 148 2.35 9.54 -1.66
C PRO A 148 3.67 9.51 -0.88
N SER A 149 4.49 10.56 -1.04
CA SER A 149 5.86 10.65 -0.49
C SER A 149 5.94 10.68 1.03
N TRP A 150 4.89 11.17 1.70
CA TRP A 150 4.79 11.19 3.17
C TRP A 150 4.57 9.79 3.78
N LEU A 151 4.23 8.78 2.97
CA LEU A 151 3.98 7.43 3.42
C LEU A 151 5.24 6.57 3.26
N ASN A 152 6.00 6.43 4.35
CA ASN A 152 7.14 5.51 4.38
C ASN A 152 6.66 4.05 4.39
N MET A 153 6.91 3.32 3.30
CA MET A 153 6.45 1.95 3.11
C MET A 153 7.11 0.95 4.08
N MET A 154 8.28 1.25 4.65
CA MET A 154 8.92 0.39 5.65
C MET A 154 8.14 0.27 6.96
N GLN A 155 7.17 1.16 7.21
CA GLN A 155 6.26 1.05 8.36
C GLN A 155 5.19 -0.03 8.17
N PHE A 156 5.07 -0.58 6.96
CA PHE A 156 4.03 -1.53 6.58
C PHE A 156 4.64 -2.82 6.05
N PRO A 157 3.91 -3.94 6.09
CA PRO A 157 4.33 -5.15 5.42
C PRO A 157 4.68 -4.93 3.94
N VAL A 158 5.71 -5.60 3.40
CA VAL A 158 6.10 -5.46 1.98
C VAL A 158 4.92 -5.66 1.02
N ALA A 159 3.99 -6.56 1.36
CA ALA A 159 2.80 -6.87 0.56
C ALA A 159 1.54 -6.06 0.94
N TYR A 160 1.67 -5.00 1.74
CA TYR A 160 0.54 -4.32 2.37
C TYR A 160 -0.49 -3.77 1.38
N PHE A 161 -0.02 -3.21 0.26
CA PHE A 161 -0.86 -2.65 -0.82
C PHE A 161 -1.08 -3.61 -2.00
N HIS A 162 -0.64 -4.86 -1.89
CA HIS A 162 -0.72 -5.82 -2.99
C HIS A 162 -2.18 -6.04 -3.44
N LYS A 163 -2.44 -5.82 -4.74
CA LYS A 163 -3.78 -5.85 -5.39
C LYS A 163 -4.78 -4.81 -4.88
N LEU A 164 -4.35 -3.84 -4.09
CA LEU A 164 -5.20 -2.76 -3.57
C LEU A 164 -4.91 -1.42 -4.25
N ILE A 165 -3.65 -1.17 -4.58
CA ILE A 165 -3.21 -0.08 -5.45
C ILE A 165 -2.72 -0.73 -6.74
N PHE A 166 -3.24 -0.25 -7.88
CA PHE A 166 -2.76 -0.65 -9.19
C PHE A 166 -1.59 0.23 -9.61
N ASN A 167 -0.72 -0.31 -10.45
CA ASN A 167 0.41 0.41 -11.03
C ASN A 167 0.32 0.30 -12.54
N SER A 168 0.84 1.29 -13.27
CA SER A 168 0.96 1.20 -14.73
C SER A 168 1.90 0.08 -15.18
N HIS A 169 2.90 -0.25 -14.38
CA HIS A 169 3.82 -1.35 -14.67
C HIS A 169 3.45 -2.62 -13.88
N PRO A 170 3.24 -3.79 -14.52
CA PRO A 170 2.77 -4.99 -13.84
C PRO A 170 3.70 -5.55 -12.76
N SER A 171 5.00 -5.25 -12.86
CA SER A 171 6.05 -5.84 -12.00
C SER A 171 6.71 -4.84 -11.06
N SER A 172 6.30 -3.57 -11.03
CA SER A 172 6.91 -2.58 -10.14
C SER A 172 5.86 -1.65 -9.51
N MET A 173 5.97 -1.48 -8.19
CA MET A 173 5.18 -0.53 -7.43
C MET A 173 6.05 0.66 -7.05
N ILE A 174 5.58 1.88 -7.26
CA ILE A 174 6.26 3.08 -6.78
C ILE A 174 5.95 3.24 -5.29
N VAL A 175 7.01 3.20 -4.48
CA VAL A 175 6.95 3.33 -3.02
C VAL A 175 7.98 4.33 -2.53
N TYR A 176 7.79 4.82 -1.31
CA TYR A 176 8.70 5.77 -0.68
C TYR A 176 9.31 5.14 0.57
N LEU A 177 10.64 5.17 0.68
CA LEU A 177 11.40 4.51 1.75
C LEU A 177 12.31 5.52 2.45
N ASP A 178 12.19 5.63 3.77
CA ASP A 178 13.11 6.42 4.59
C ASP A 178 14.40 5.65 4.89
N LEU A 179 15.43 5.83 4.06
CA LEU A 179 16.70 5.12 4.18
C LEU A 179 17.71 5.82 5.11
N SER A 180 17.31 6.86 5.84
CA SER A 180 18.18 7.68 6.70
C SER A 180 19.05 6.85 7.64
N ARG A 181 18.47 5.82 8.26
CA ARG A 181 19.17 4.93 9.21
C ARG A 181 20.26 4.09 8.57
N PHE A 182 20.10 3.75 7.29
CA PHE A 182 21.01 2.89 6.56
C PHE A 182 22.09 3.67 5.81
N LYS A 183 22.06 5.00 5.84
CA LYS A 183 23.00 5.89 5.15
C LYS A 183 24.45 5.44 5.29
N ARG A 184 24.90 5.11 6.51
CA ARG A 184 26.29 4.70 6.77
C ARG A 184 26.63 3.36 6.09
N GLN A 185 25.72 2.38 6.15
CA GLN A 185 25.91 1.09 5.48
C GLN A 185 25.91 1.27 3.96
N ILE A 186 24.93 2.01 3.44
CA ILE A 186 24.78 2.33 2.02
C ILE A 186 26.02 3.03 1.46
N THR A 187 26.49 4.08 2.14
CA THR A 187 27.68 4.85 1.70
C THR A 187 28.94 3.99 1.71
N LYS A 188 29.12 3.16 2.75
CA LYS A 188 30.30 2.31 2.89
C LYS A 188 30.34 1.18 1.85
N ASN A 189 29.18 0.63 1.51
CA ASN A 189 29.08 -0.57 0.67
C ASN A 189 28.82 -0.27 -0.81
N MET A 190 28.56 0.99 -1.16
CA MET A 190 28.37 1.44 -2.55
C MET A 190 29.59 1.11 -3.41
N LYS A 191 29.36 0.37 -4.50
CA LYS A 191 30.38 0.03 -5.50
C LYS A 191 29.81 0.16 -6.90
N LEU A 192 30.66 0.56 -7.84
CA LEU A 192 30.35 0.51 -9.26
C LEU A 192 30.66 -0.90 -9.78
N ILE A 193 29.64 -1.59 -10.26
CA ILE A 193 29.73 -2.97 -10.74
C ILE A 193 29.44 -2.99 -12.24
N LYS A 194 30.18 -3.84 -12.95
CA LYS A 194 29.94 -4.15 -14.35
C LYS A 194 28.96 -5.31 -14.44
N ASP A 195 27.75 -5.03 -14.85
CA ASP A 195 26.71 -6.02 -15.10
C ASP A 195 26.73 -6.48 -16.57
N GLN A 196 26.51 -7.79 -16.79
CA GLN A 196 26.47 -8.39 -18.12
C GLN A 196 25.09 -9.00 -18.33
N VAL A 197 24.27 -8.31 -19.14
CA VAL A 197 22.93 -8.77 -19.46
C VAL A 197 22.96 -9.44 -20.82
N ASP A 198 22.63 -10.72 -20.84
CA ASP A 198 22.45 -11.49 -22.07
C ASP A 198 21.02 -11.27 -22.60
N PHE A 199 20.89 -10.51 -23.69
CA PHE A 199 19.63 -10.30 -24.38
C PHE A 199 19.46 -11.34 -25.49
N ASN A 200 18.39 -12.13 -25.38
CA ASN A 200 17.98 -13.05 -26.44
C ASN A 200 16.88 -12.39 -27.27
N SER A 201 17.23 -11.89 -28.45
CA SER A 201 16.25 -11.63 -29.50
C SER A 201 15.98 -12.94 -30.26
N THR A 202 14.80 -13.06 -30.89
CA THR A 202 14.40 -14.22 -31.70
C THR A 202 15.39 -14.57 -32.82
N LEU A 203 16.25 -13.64 -33.23
CA LEU A 203 17.23 -13.84 -34.31
C LEU A 203 18.70 -13.76 -33.86
N ASN A 204 19.04 -13.07 -32.78
CA ASN A 204 20.42 -12.85 -32.35
C ASN A 204 20.57 -12.76 -30.83
N ARG A 205 21.74 -13.18 -30.33
CA ARG A 205 22.16 -13.01 -28.94
C ARG A 205 23.16 -11.86 -28.85
N TYR A 206 22.83 -10.84 -28.08
CA TYR A 206 23.75 -9.74 -27.79
C TYR A 206 24.01 -9.67 -26.29
N ARG A 207 25.29 -9.54 -25.93
CA ARG A 207 25.70 -9.33 -24.54
C ARG A 207 25.93 -7.84 -24.32
N LEU A 208 25.03 -7.22 -23.56
CA LEU A 208 25.16 -5.81 -23.18
C LEU A 208 25.96 -5.70 -21.90
N GLN A 209 26.95 -4.81 -21.91
CA GLN A 209 27.71 -4.45 -20.72
C GLN A 209 27.14 -3.15 -20.18
N LYS A 210 26.67 -3.18 -18.93
CA LYS A 210 26.10 -2.02 -18.24
C LYS A 210 26.86 -1.79 -16.95
N TRP A 211 27.01 -0.53 -16.56
CA TRP A 211 27.60 -0.17 -15.27
C TRP A 211 26.49 0.25 -14.32
N ILE A 212 26.46 -0.34 -13.13
CA ILE A 212 25.42 -0.13 -12.12
C ILE A 212 26.10 0.16 -10.79
N TYR A 213 25.63 1.18 -10.08
CA TYR A 213 26.01 1.37 -8.69
C TYR A 213 25.16 0.46 -7.82
N ARG A 214 25.81 -0.40 -7.04
CA ARG A 214 25.15 -1.35 -6.16
C ARG A 214 25.63 -1.15 -4.73
N THR A 215 24.69 -1.20 -3.80
CA THR A 215 24.98 -1.32 -2.37
C THR A 215 24.08 -2.35 -1.74
N GLU A 216 24.57 -2.92 -0.65
CA GLU A 216 23.84 -3.83 0.21
C GLU A 216 23.82 -3.28 1.64
N PHE A 217 22.69 -3.39 2.31
CA PHE A 217 22.54 -3.05 3.72
C PHE A 217 21.59 -4.04 4.40
N ASN A 218 21.79 -4.23 5.70
CA ASN A 218 20.96 -5.15 6.47
C ASN A 218 19.95 -4.39 7.32
N ILE A 219 18.70 -4.85 7.26
CA ILE A 219 17.61 -4.45 8.13
C ILE A 219 17.46 -5.54 9.19
N SER A 220 17.63 -5.17 10.44
CA SER A 220 17.51 -6.08 11.59
C SER A 220 16.47 -5.55 12.56
N GLU A 221 16.01 -6.43 13.45
CA GLU A 221 15.16 -6.03 14.58
C GLU A 221 15.88 -4.99 15.44
N GLU A 222 15.40 -3.74 15.40
CA GLU A 222 15.88 -2.67 16.25
C GLU A 222 15.14 -2.74 17.58
N LYS A 223 15.87 -2.65 18.69
CA LYS A 223 15.24 -2.38 20.00
C LYS A 223 14.60 -0.99 19.91
N PRO A 224 13.33 -0.82 20.30
CA PRO A 224 12.69 0.50 20.27
C PRO A 224 13.54 1.48 21.08
N VAL A 225 13.92 2.59 20.44
CA VAL A 225 14.57 3.70 21.16
C VAL A 225 13.52 4.19 22.15
N ILE A 226 13.81 4.04 23.45
CA ILE A 226 12.96 4.57 24.52
C ILE A 226 12.99 6.09 24.39
N GLY A 227 12.01 6.65 23.70
CA GLY A 227 11.73 8.08 23.68
C GLY A 227 11.00 8.48 24.95
N ASP A 228 11.43 9.60 25.53
CA ASP A 228 10.89 10.17 26.76
C ASP A 228 9.35 10.31 26.72
N GLY A 229 8.68 9.57 27.60
CA GLY A 229 7.53 10.03 28.38
C GLY A 229 6.21 10.46 27.72
N THR A 230 6.08 10.58 26.39
CA THR A 230 4.81 11.00 25.76
C THR A 230 4.14 9.85 25.01
N GLY A 231 3.02 9.40 25.56
CA GLY A 231 2.37 8.11 25.31
C GLY A 231 1.76 7.81 23.94
N ASP A 232 2.02 8.57 22.87
CA ASP A 232 1.39 8.34 21.55
C ASP A 232 2.39 8.13 20.38
N LEU A 233 3.70 8.16 20.63
CA LEU A 233 4.74 8.07 19.57
C LEU A 233 5.34 6.67 19.36
N LYS A 234 4.85 5.64 20.06
CA LYS A 234 5.56 4.35 20.16
C LYS A 234 5.58 3.48 18.90
N ASN A 235 4.79 3.79 17.86
CA ASN A 235 4.67 2.92 16.67
C ASN A 235 5.06 3.58 15.34
N GLN A 236 5.35 4.88 15.29
CA GLN A 236 5.52 5.58 14.01
C GLN A 236 6.92 5.43 13.38
N ASN A 237 7.88 4.80 14.06
CA ASN A 237 9.25 4.69 13.56
C ASN A 237 9.80 3.26 13.56
N THR A 238 8.96 2.26 13.76
CA THR A 238 9.40 0.86 13.74
C THR A 238 9.25 0.32 12.32
N ILE A 239 10.32 -0.29 11.80
CA ILE A 239 10.29 -0.97 10.52
C ILE A 239 9.50 -2.27 10.69
N ASP A 240 8.59 -2.57 9.77
CA ASP A 240 7.81 -3.80 9.81
C ASP A 240 8.73 -5.04 9.64
N PRO A 241 8.56 -6.11 10.43
CA PRO A 241 9.42 -7.28 10.38
C PRO A 241 9.53 -7.97 9.02
N SER A 242 8.57 -7.79 8.12
CA SER A 242 8.65 -8.33 6.77
C SER A 242 9.77 -7.73 5.91
N TRP A 243 10.38 -6.62 6.36
CA TRP A 243 11.55 -5.99 5.74
C TRP A 243 12.88 -6.52 6.30
N TYR A 244 12.88 -7.32 7.37
CA TYR A 244 14.11 -7.81 7.97
C TYR A 244 14.87 -8.74 7.01
N GLY A 245 16.18 -8.54 6.91
CA GLY A 245 17.04 -9.25 5.97
C GLY A 245 18.01 -8.31 5.26
N SER A 246 18.50 -8.76 4.10
CA SER A 246 19.41 -7.97 3.27
C SER A 246 18.65 -7.25 2.16
N CYS A 247 18.91 -5.96 2.03
CA CYS A 247 18.35 -5.11 0.98
C CYS A 247 19.45 -4.67 0.02
N VAL A 248 19.14 -4.74 -1.28
CA VAL A 248 20.05 -4.35 -2.35
C VAL A 248 19.44 -3.17 -3.10
N ILE A 249 20.21 -2.09 -3.22
CA ILE A 249 19.86 -0.94 -4.04
C ILE A 249 20.74 -0.97 -5.28
N GLU A 250 20.10 -0.89 -6.44
CA GLU A 250 20.75 -0.77 -7.74
C GLU A 250 20.37 0.56 -8.38
N ILE A 251 21.39 1.33 -8.78
CA ILE A 251 21.25 2.65 -9.39
C ILE A 251 21.95 2.62 -10.75
N GLU A 252 21.15 2.78 -11.80
CA GLU A 252 21.65 3.04 -13.14
C GLU A 252 21.62 4.56 -13.37
N SER A 253 22.73 5.22 -13.12
CA SER A 253 22.84 6.66 -13.39
C SER A 253 24.28 7.14 -13.46
N THR A 254 24.48 8.44 -13.70
CA THR A 254 25.80 9.07 -13.70
C THR A 254 26.35 9.24 -12.28
N SER A 255 27.65 9.55 -12.18
CA SER A 255 28.30 9.75 -10.88
C SER A 255 27.73 10.95 -10.11
N GLU A 256 27.26 11.97 -10.83
CA GLU A 256 26.66 13.18 -10.28
C GLU A 256 25.29 12.87 -9.68
N LYS A 257 24.45 12.12 -10.40
CA LYS A 257 23.13 11.72 -9.90
C LYS A 257 23.23 10.82 -8.69
N VAL A 258 24.19 9.90 -8.65
CA VAL A 258 24.42 9.07 -7.46
C VAL A 258 24.79 9.92 -6.25
N LYS A 259 25.60 10.99 -6.41
CA LYS A 259 25.89 11.91 -5.30
C LYS A 259 24.64 12.62 -4.78
N GLU A 260 23.72 13.01 -5.66
CA GLU A 260 22.42 13.56 -5.27
C GLU A 260 21.60 12.55 -4.48
N VAL A 261 21.49 11.30 -4.95
CA VAL A 261 20.82 10.20 -4.22
C VAL A 261 21.41 10.02 -2.82
N MET A 262 22.73 10.02 -2.71
CA MET A 262 23.42 9.87 -1.43
C MET A 262 23.17 11.05 -0.47
N HIS A 263 22.88 12.24 -1.01
CA HIS A 263 22.45 13.39 -0.23
C HIS A 263 21.03 13.19 0.33
N VAL A 264 20.10 12.74 -0.51
CA VAL A 264 18.69 12.46 -0.15
C VAL A 264 18.57 11.31 0.84
N ILE A 265 19.33 10.22 0.68
CA ILE A 265 19.37 9.11 1.66
C ILE A 265 19.77 9.61 3.06
N GLY A 266 20.40 10.79 3.17
CA GLY A 266 20.77 11.39 4.44
C GLY A 266 19.85 12.48 4.96
N SER A 267 18.77 12.80 4.26
CA SER A 267 17.76 13.76 4.71
C SER A 267 16.60 13.03 5.39
N VAL A 268 15.62 13.80 5.89
CA VAL A 268 14.36 13.27 6.46
C VAL A 268 13.39 12.85 5.35
N GLU A 269 13.76 13.07 4.08
CA GLU A 269 12.88 12.81 2.96
C GLU A 269 12.89 11.33 2.57
N SER A 270 11.71 10.77 2.36
CA SER A 270 11.59 9.41 1.85
C SER A 270 12.09 9.35 0.41
N LEU A 271 12.99 8.41 0.15
CA LEU A 271 13.49 8.18 -1.20
C LEU A 271 12.41 7.46 -2.03
N ARG A 272 12.13 8.01 -3.21
CA ARG A 272 11.25 7.39 -4.21
C ARG A 272 11.95 6.18 -4.81
N CYS A 273 11.28 5.04 -4.78
CA CYS A 273 11.83 3.74 -5.10
C CYS A 273 10.83 2.93 -5.96
N TYR A 274 11.33 2.24 -6.98
CA TYR A 274 10.57 1.17 -7.62
C TYR A 274 10.82 -0.13 -6.87
N LEU A 275 9.76 -0.67 -6.28
CA LEU A 275 9.77 -1.98 -5.65
C LEU A 275 9.49 -3.03 -6.71
N ILE A 276 10.53 -3.75 -7.16
CA ILE A 276 10.40 -4.70 -8.28
C ILE A 276 10.16 -6.13 -7.80
N SER A 277 10.90 -6.60 -6.78
CA SER A 277 10.62 -7.92 -6.20
C SER A 277 11.22 -8.08 -4.81
N CYS A 278 10.55 -8.90 -4.00
CA CYS A 278 11.09 -9.52 -2.80
C CYS A 278 11.25 -11.02 -3.12
N LEU A 279 12.45 -11.43 -3.56
CA LEU A 279 12.74 -12.82 -3.91
C LEU A 279 13.83 -13.36 -2.98
N ARG A 280 13.53 -14.46 -2.29
CA ARG A 280 14.51 -15.26 -1.51
C ARG A 280 15.31 -14.46 -0.48
N GLY A 281 14.67 -13.52 0.22
CA GLY A 281 15.32 -12.72 1.27
C GLY A 281 16.15 -11.54 0.76
N TYR A 282 16.08 -11.23 -0.55
CA TYR A 282 16.63 -10.02 -1.13
C TYR A 282 15.50 -9.13 -1.65
N LEU A 283 15.54 -7.88 -1.23
CA LEU A 283 14.70 -6.82 -1.78
C LEU A 283 15.49 -6.04 -2.82
N PHE A 284 15.00 -5.99 -4.05
CA PHE A 284 15.58 -5.18 -5.12
C PHE A 284 14.84 -3.85 -5.23
N ILE A 285 15.56 -2.78 -4.89
CA ILE A 285 15.10 -1.40 -5.04
C ILE A 285 15.82 -0.80 -6.23
N TYR A 286 15.05 -0.41 -7.25
CA TYR A 286 15.56 0.33 -8.39
C TYR A 286 15.24 1.81 -8.25
N LEU A 287 16.26 2.64 -8.43
CA LEU A 287 16.15 4.08 -8.45
C LEU A 287 16.33 4.55 -9.90
N PHE A 288 15.24 4.96 -10.54
CA PHE A 288 15.27 5.68 -11.80
C PHE A 288 15.11 7.18 -11.52
N TYR A 289 16.00 7.97 -12.13
CA TYR A 289 15.96 9.43 -12.16
C TYR A 289 15.89 9.90 -13.60
#